data_AF-A0A2V7FSI5-F1
#
_entry.id   AF-A0A2V7FSI5-F1
#
_cell.length_a   1.000
_cell.length_b   1.000
_cell.length_c   1.000
_cell.angle_alpha   90.00
_cell.angle_beta   90.00
_cell.angle_gamma   90.00
#
_symmetry.space_group_name_H-M   'P 1'
#
loop_
_entity.id
_entity.type
_entity.pdbx_description
1 polymer ?
#
loop_
_entity_poly.entity_id
_entity_poly.type
_entity_poly.pdbx_seq_one_letter_code
_entity_poly.pdbx_strand_id
1 'polypeptide(L)'
;MRRRAFVQALGASLASGPLTSIRGKRAGHLHRIGLELYSVRDAMHKDPERTLAAVRAMGYTDVELLWSFGNFGRTTEQVRAALDKEGLRAPSAHIEPIILFVGWER
;
A
#
# COMPACT_ATOMS: atom_id res chain seq x y z
N MET A 1 -6.90 -3.35 -46.13
CA MET A 1 -6.49 -4.65 -45.54
C MET A 1 -7.71 -5.38 -44.99
N ARG A 2 -7.94 -6.65 -45.37
CA ARG A 2 -9.14 -7.42 -44.95
C ARG A 2 -8.90 -8.03 -43.57
N ARG A 3 -9.65 -7.57 -42.56
CA ARG A 3 -9.58 -8.02 -41.14
C ARG A 3 -9.55 -9.55 -40.97
N ARG A 4 -10.26 -10.26 -41.84
CA ARG A 4 -10.34 -11.74 -41.85
C ARG A 4 -9.01 -12.41 -42.22
N ALA A 5 -8.27 -11.86 -43.17
CA ALA A 5 -6.97 -12.38 -43.58
C ALA A 5 -5.93 -12.21 -42.45
N PHE A 6 -5.99 -11.08 -41.74
CA PHE A 6 -5.14 -10.82 -40.59
C PHE A 6 -5.37 -11.82 -39.45
N VAL A 7 -6.64 -12.09 -39.10
CA VAL A 7 -6.99 -13.06 -38.05
C VAL A 7 -6.57 -14.49 -38.43
N GLN A 8 -6.75 -14.88 -39.69
CA GLN A 8 -6.31 -16.21 -40.16
C GLN A 8 -4.79 -16.36 -40.17
N ALA A 9 -4.06 -15.31 -40.57
CA ALA A 9 -2.59 -15.32 -40.55
C ALA A 9 -2.02 -15.40 -39.12
N LEU A 10 -2.64 -14.73 -38.15
CA LEU A 10 -2.23 -14.77 -36.74
C LEU A 10 -2.55 -16.14 -36.09
N GLY A 11 -3.63 -16.80 -36.49
CA GLY A 11 -3.97 -18.14 -35.99
C GLY A 11 -3.03 -19.23 -36.50
N ALA A 12 -2.56 -19.12 -37.75
CA ALA A 12 -1.68 -20.11 -38.36
C ALA A 12 -0.25 -20.11 -37.77
N SER A 13 0.22 -19.00 -37.20
CA SER A 13 1.56 -18.90 -36.60
C SER A 13 1.66 -19.46 -35.17
N LEU A 14 0.53 -19.64 -34.48
CA LEU A 14 0.49 -20.19 -33.12
C LEU A 14 0.55 -21.73 -33.06
N ALA A 15 0.28 -22.43 -34.17
CA ALA A 15 0.22 -23.89 -34.22
C ALA A 15 1.59 -24.57 -34.40
N SER A 16 2.62 -23.83 -34.82
CA SER A 16 3.91 -24.42 -35.23
C SER A 16 5.11 -23.90 -34.43
N GLY A 17 4.90 -23.01 -33.47
CA GLY A 17 5.94 -22.58 -32.55
C GLY A 17 6.17 -23.64 -31.47
N PRO A 18 7.42 -23.90 -31.02
CA PRO A 18 7.63 -24.73 -29.85
C PRO A 18 6.80 -24.13 -28.71
N LEU A 19 5.97 -24.96 -28.07
CA LEU A 19 5.36 -24.66 -26.78
C LEU A 19 6.46 -24.61 -25.73
N THR A 20 7.37 -23.63 -25.83
CA THR A 20 8.12 -23.16 -24.68
C THR A 20 7.07 -22.59 -23.76
N SER A 21 6.60 -23.43 -22.84
CA SER A 21 5.86 -23.00 -21.67
C SER A 21 6.65 -21.85 -21.06
N ILE A 22 6.24 -20.62 -21.35
CA ILE A 22 6.64 -19.44 -20.59
C ILE A 22 6.02 -19.68 -19.22
N ARG A 23 6.74 -20.46 -18.41
CA ARG A 23 6.39 -20.69 -17.02
C ARG A 23 6.74 -19.37 -16.37
N GLY A 24 5.80 -18.43 -16.42
CA GLY A 24 5.93 -17.14 -15.78
C GLY A 24 6.41 -17.39 -14.36
N LYS A 25 7.47 -16.71 -13.94
CA LYS A 25 7.92 -16.79 -12.55
C LYS A 25 6.68 -16.53 -11.69
N ARG A 26 6.31 -17.50 -10.85
CA ARG A 26 5.27 -17.28 -9.85
C ARG A 26 5.70 -16.03 -9.08
N ALA A 27 4.84 -15.02 -9.05
CA ALA A 27 5.10 -13.84 -8.24
C ALA A 27 5.41 -14.32 -6.82
N GLY A 28 6.56 -13.90 -6.29
CA GLY A 28 6.96 -14.27 -4.93
C GLY A 28 5.89 -13.82 -3.95
N HIS A 29 5.73 -14.56 -2.86
CA HIS A 29 4.85 -14.12 -1.77
C HIS A 29 5.43 -12.86 -1.14
N LEU A 30 4.59 -11.83 -0.97
CA LEU A 30 4.97 -10.64 -0.22
C LEU A 30 4.99 -11.00 1.27
N HIS A 31 6.18 -10.96 1.88
CA HIS A 31 6.37 -11.32 3.28
C HIS A 31 5.93 -10.21 4.25
N ARG A 32 5.79 -8.98 3.75
CA ARG A 32 5.46 -7.80 4.55
C ARG A 32 4.55 -6.90 3.72
N ILE A 33 3.34 -6.69 4.21
CA ILE A 33 2.33 -5.87 3.55
C ILE A 33 1.94 -4.78 4.53
N GLY A 34 2.10 -3.52 4.09
CA GLY A 34 1.70 -2.35 4.84
C GLY A 34 0.38 -1.76 4.34
N LEU A 35 -0.28 -0.97 5.18
CA LEU A 35 -1.48 -0.21 4.83
C LEU A 35 -1.24 1.28 4.99
N GLU A 36 -1.40 2.06 3.91
CA GLU A 36 -1.48 3.52 4.02
C GLU A 36 -2.80 3.93 4.65
N LEU A 37 -2.73 4.63 5.80
CA LEU A 37 -3.91 4.95 6.62
C LEU A 37 -4.91 5.88 5.91
N TYR A 38 -4.52 6.56 4.82
CA TYR A 38 -5.45 7.31 3.98
C TYR A 38 -6.57 6.44 3.41
N SER A 39 -6.29 5.15 3.19
CA SER A 39 -7.27 4.15 2.71
C SER A 39 -8.45 3.97 3.66
N VAL A 40 -8.24 4.24 4.95
CA VAL A 40 -9.24 4.13 6.04
C VAL A 40 -9.46 5.46 6.77
N ARG A 41 -9.19 6.58 6.10
CA ARG A 41 -9.20 7.93 6.68
C ARG A 41 -10.48 8.30 7.41
N ASP A 42 -11.65 7.86 6.96
CA ASP A 42 -12.93 8.19 7.60
C ASP A 42 -13.08 7.46 8.95
N ALA A 43 -12.63 6.21 9.02
CA ALA A 43 -12.59 5.45 10.26
C ALA A 43 -11.55 6.00 11.23
N MET A 44 -10.36 6.35 10.71
CA MET A 44 -9.34 7.06 11.48
C MET A 44 -9.85 8.42 11.96
N HIS A 45 -10.60 9.18 11.18
CA HIS A 45 -11.15 10.46 11.66
C HIS A 45 -12.15 10.26 12.80
N LYS A 46 -12.89 9.15 12.80
CA LYS A 46 -13.90 8.84 13.84
C LYS A 46 -13.29 8.28 15.12
N ASP A 47 -12.40 7.29 15.02
CA ASP A 47 -11.83 6.55 16.15
C ASP A 47 -10.51 5.84 15.75
N PRO A 48 -9.36 6.52 15.85
CA PRO A 48 -8.04 5.97 15.52
C PRO A 48 -7.66 4.73 16.30
N GLU A 49 -7.89 4.68 17.61
CA GLU A 49 -7.48 3.54 18.44
C GLU A 49 -8.23 2.28 17.99
N ARG A 50 -9.54 2.38 17.83
CA ARG A 50 -10.35 1.25 17.33
C ARG A 50 -9.96 0.86 15.92
N THR A 51 -9.64 1.84 15.07
CA THR A 51 -9.27 1.59 13.68
C THR A 51 -7.92 0.88 13.59
N LEU A 52 -6.91 1.31 14.35
CA LEU A 52 -5.59 0.66 14.40
C LEU A 52 -5.69 -0.76 14.96
N ALA A 53 -6.50 -0.98 16.00
CA ALA A 53 -6.77 -2.33 16.51
C ALA A 53 -7.41 -3.23 15.44
N ALA A 54 -8.37 -2.71 14.68
CA ALA A 54 -8.99 -3.45 13.58
C ALA A 54 -7.99 -3.74 12.44
N VAL A 55 -7.12 -2.79 12.10
CA VAL A 55 -6.04 -2.98 11.12
C VAL A 55 -5.10 -4.11 11.54
N ARG A 56 -4.70 -4.14 12.81
CA ARG A 56 -3.90 -5.23 13.36
C ARG A 56 -4.64 -6.57 13.28
N ALA A 57 -5.91 -6.59 13.65
CA ALA A 57 -6.74 -7.80 13.63
C ALA A 57 -6.96 -8.36 12.21
N MET A 58 -6.95 -7.51 11.19
CA MET A 58 -6.97 -7.91 9.77
C MET A 58 -5.67 -8.58 9.31
N GLY A 59 -4.59 -8.50 10.10
CA GLY A 59 -3.31 -9.16 9.83
C GLY A 59 -2.20 -8.24 9.33
N TYR A 60 -2.46 -6.93 9.20
CA TYR A 60 -1.41 -5.97 8.89
C TYR A 60 -0.46 -5.81 10.10
N THR A 61 0.83 -5.66 9.80
CA THR A 61 1.88 -5.38 10.79
C THR A 61 2.48 -3.99 10.64
N ASP A 62 2.30 -3.40 9.46
CA ASP A 62 2.89 -2.14 9.06
C ASP A 62 1.82 -1.19 8.56
N VAL A 63 1.94 0.07 8.93
CA VAL A 63 1.10 1.15 8.44
C VAL A 63 1.97 2.28 7.92
N GLU A 64 1.48 3.01 6.93
CA GLU A 64 2.06 4.28 6.53
C GLU A 64 1.22 5.41 7.14
N LEU A 65 1.88 6.24 7.95
CA LEU A 65 1.26 7.36 8.64
C LEU A 65 0.90 8.46 7.65
N LEU A 66 -0.05 9.30 8.03
CA LEU A 66 -0.54 10.39 7.19
C LEU A 66 -0.48 11.70 7.97
N TRP A 67 0.50 12.54 7.63
CA TRP A 67 0.73 13.79 8.36
C TRP A 67 -0.26 14.89 7.98
N SER A 68 -0.82 14.86 6.77
CA SER A 68 -1.78 15.87 6.27
C SER A 68 -3.06 16.01 7.10
N PHE A 69 -3.32 15.08 8.03
CA PHE A 69 -4.45 15.14 8.97
C PHE A 69 -4.03 15.54 10.39
N GLY A 70 -2.85 16.16 10.54
CA GLY A 70 -2.31 16.56 11.85
C GLY A 70 -2.19 15.38 12.81
N ASN A 71 -1.74 14.21 12.30
CA ASN A 71 -1.73 12.94 13.04
C ASN A 71 -3.08 12.56 13.66
N PHE A 72 -4.19 12.91 13.00
CA PHE A 72 -5.54 12.71 13.50
C PHE A 72 -5.77 13.35 14.88
N GLY A 73 -5.18 14.54 15.09
CA GLY A 73 -5.29 15.30 16.34
C GLY A 73 -4.48 14.74 17.51
N ARG A 74 -3.50 13.85 17.26
CA ARG A 74 -2.60 13.26 18.27
C ARG A 74 -1.21 13.86 18.23
N THR A 75 -0.55 13.87 19.38
CA THR A 75 0.90 14.13 19.45
C THR A 75 1.70 12.94 18.91
N THR A 76 2.96 13.17 18.57
CA THR A 76 3.89 12.12 18.12
C THR A 76 4.02 10.98 19.12
N GLU A 77 4.03 11.29 20.41
CA GLU A 77 4.14 10.32 21.51
C GLU A 77 2.86 9.48 21.61
N GLN A 78 1.69 10.11 21.46
CA GLN A 78 0.41 9.41 21.46
C GLN A 78 0.28 8.47 20.25
N VAL A 79 0.68 8.92 19.06
CA VAL A 79 0.73 8.05 17.88
C VAL A 79 1.67 6.87 18.12
N ARG A 80 2.87 7.12 18.64
CA ARG A 80 3.84 6.06 18.94
C ARG A 80 3.27 5.06 19.95
N ALA A 81 2.66 5.53 21.03
CA ALA A 81 2.05 4.68 22.04
C ALA A 81 0.90 3.83 21.48
N ALA A 82 0.07 4.40 20.60
CA ALA A 82 -1.02 3.67 19.94
C ALA A 82 -0.48 2.55 19.03
N LEU A 83 0.57 2.83 18.25
CA LEU A 83 1.23 1.83 17.41
C LEU A 83 1.85 0.71 18.26
N ASP A 84 2.60 1.06 19.31
CA ASP A 84 3.23 0.08 20.20
C ASP A 84 2.19 -0.80 20.91
N LYS A 85 1.08 -0.20 21.37
CA LYS A 85 -0.03 -0.91 22.01
C LYS A 85 -0.66 -1.97 21.09
N GLU A 86 -0.90 -1.62 19.83
CA GLU A 86 -1.51 -2.55 18.86
C GLU A 86 -0.47 -3.47 18.20
N GLY A 87 0.83 -3.29 18.48
CA GLY A 87 1.91 -4.05 17.86
C GLY A 87 2.08 -3.75 16.37
N LEU A 88 1.80 -2.52 15.96
CA LEU A 88 1.97 -2.00 14.60
C LEU A 88 3.28 -1.23 14.47
N ARG A 89 3.83 -1.19 13.26
CA ARG A 89 5.02 -0.41 12.92
C ARG A 89 4.67 0.64 11.87
N ALA A 90 5.33 1.79 11.92
CA ALA A 90 5.22 2.85 10.91
C ALA A 90 6.56 3.09 10.20
N PRO A 91 6.98 2.21 9.26
CA PRO A 91 8.24 2.38 8.54
C PRO A 91 8.21 3.50 7.50
N SER A 92 7.02 4.05 7.19
CA SER A 92 6.81 5.09 6.20
C SER A 92 5.79 6.11 6.70
N ALA A 93 5.83 7.30 6.13
CA ALA A 93 4.84 8.35 6.34
C ALA A 93 4.66 9.17 5.05
N HIS A 94 3.42 9.52 4.76
CA HIS A 94 3.04 10.47 3.74
C HIS A 94 3.00 11.87 4.36
N ILE A 95 3.90 12.73 3.89
CA ILE A 95 4.10 14.10 4.38
C ILE A 95 3.99 15.10 3.23
N GLU A 96 3.47 16.29 3.52
CA GLU A 96 3.57 17.40 2.56
C GLU A 96 4.96 18.02 2.58
N PRO A 97 5.49 18.49 1.43
CA PRO A 97 6.83 19.08 1.36
C PRO A 97 7.05 20.24 2.33
N ILE A 98 5.99 21.01 2.65
CA ILE A 98 6.08 22.15 3.57
C ILE A 98 6.55 21.75 4.98
N ILE A 99 6.24 20.52 5.41
CA ILE A 99 6.63 20.00 6.73
C ILE A 99 8.15 19.87 6.86
N LEU A 100 8.88 19.70 5.76
CA LEU A 100 10.34 19.64 5.78
C LEU A 100 11.00 20.96 6.21
N PHE A 101 10.27 22.08 6.17
CA PHE A 101 10.77 23.39 6.57
C PHE A 101 10.35 23.77 8.00
N VAL A 102 9.45 23.02 8.64
CA VAL A 102 9.00 23.28 10.01
C VAL A 102 10.08 22.83 11.01
N GLY A 103 10.55 23.74 11.87
CA GLY A 103 11.57 23.44 12.88
C GLY A 103 13.02 23.44 12.36
N TRP A 104 13.23 23.92 11.13
CA TRP A 104 14.56 24.08 10.51
C TRP A 104 15.09 25.52 10.56
N GLU A 105 14.32 26.44 11.14
CA GLU A 105 14.76 27.79 11.49
C GLU A 105 15.88 27.67 12.54
N ARG A 106 17.13 27.91 12.11
CA ARG A 106 18.30 28.09 12.98
C ARG A 106 18.75 29.54 12.93
#